data_AF-A0A847EDV5-F1
#
_entry.id   AF-A0A847EDV5-F1
#
_cell.length_a   1.000
_cell.length_b   1.000
_cell.length_c   1.000
_cell.angle_alpha   90.00
_cell.angle_beta   90.00
_cell.angle_gamma   90.00
#
_symmetry.space_group_name_H-M   'P 1'
#
loop_
_entity.id
_entity.type
_entity.pdbx_description
1 polymer ?
#
loop_
_entity_poly.entity_id
_entity_poly.type
_entity_poly.pdbx_seq_one_letter_code
_entity_poly.pdbx_strand_id
1 'polypeptide(L)'
;MEEDFTVEGFNSISEDLKIVLSFLVDDVPEKWLAPKNTIFVFGHTDKRVAEHGAKLFLAGKSSSVIVSGGGRSTNTVPEGFSSEAEFYASVMEKLGVPKEAIFLETQASNSLENVLFGMKVLHEKNFHPKSVIVVSLPPQLRRLRATFAKHFPSISTFGSSFTTELSRKEWNRKRIRWVLAEIDRLKVYAQKGDIVPVSIPRQVEESCRAISYRI
;
A
#
# COMPACT_ATOMS: atom_id res chain seq x y z
N MET A 1 -10.90 12.31 22.75
CA MET A 1 -9.74 12.35 21.85
C MET A 1 -8.64 11.57 22.54
N GLU A 2 -7.98 10.63 21.87
CA GLU A 2 -6.79 10.01 22.47
C GLU A 2 -5.69 11.06 22.54
N GLU A 3 -5.03 11.15 23.70
CA GLU A 3 -3.89 12.05 23.87
C GLU A 3 -2.75 11.63 22.95
N ASP A 4 -2.17 12.60 22.25
CA ASP A 4 -0.96 12.41 21.47
C ASP A 4 0.21 11.98 22.38
N PHE A 5 1.17 11.26 21.81
CA PHE A 5 2.35 10.85 22.56
C PHE A 5 3.13 12.04 23.13
N THR A 6 3.57 11.93 24.39
CA THR A 6 4.71 12.71 24.88
C THR A 6 5.98 12.34 24.09
N VAL A 7 7.02 13.18 24.14
CA VAL A 7 8.30 12.88 23.48
C VAL A 7 8.87 11.57 24.02
N GLU A 8 8.90 11.44 25.35
CA GLU A 8 9.37 10.25 26.06
C GLU A 8 8.54 9.00 25.72
N GLY A 9 7.21 9.15 25.68
CA GLY A 9 6.31 8.06 25.31
C GLY A 9 6.58 7.52 23.91
N PHE A 10 6.78 8.40 22.92
CA PHE A 10 7.13 7.97 21.57
C PHE A 10 8.52 7.36 21.48
N ASN A 11 9.52 7.95 22.14
CA ASN A 11 10.88 7.42 22.17
C ASN A 11 10.93 6.03 22.82
N SER A 12 10.04 5.74 23.77
CA SER A 12 9.96 4.42 24.41
C SER A 12 9.51 3.28 23.48
N ILE A 13 8.91 3.60 22.33
CA ILE A 13 8.42 2.62 21.34
C ILE A 13 9.12 2.70 19.99
N SER A 14 9.99 3.69 19.75
CA SER A 14 10.49 4.00 18.40
C SER A 14 11.32 2.88 17.79
N GLU A 15 12.19 2.22 18.58
CA GLU A 15 13.00 1.10 18.09
C GLU A 15 12.14 -0.13 17.75
N ASP A 16 11.17 -0.47 18.60
CA ASP A 16 10.21 -1.55 18.31
C ASP A 16 9.36 -1.23 17.07
N LEU A 17 8.90 0.02 16.95
CA LEU A 17 8.12 0.47 15.79
C LEU A 17 8.95 0.38 14.51
N LYS A 18 10.23 0.74 14.57
CA LYS A 18 11.15 0.61 13.44
C LYS A 18 11.32 -0.84 12.99
N ILE A 19 11.41 -1.79 13.93
CA ILE A 19 11.45 -3.23 13.62
C ILE A 19 10.17 -3.65 12.89
N VAL A 20 9.00 -3.33 13.43
CA VAL A 20 7.70 -3.69 12.84
C VAL A 20 7.53 -3.06 11.45
N LEU A 21 7.87 -1.77 11.29
CA LEU A 21 7.82 -1.08 10.01
C LEU A 21 8.80 -1.68 9.01
N SER A 22 10.05 -1.97 9.40
CA SER A 22 11.03 -2.57 8.49
C SER A 22 10.57 -3.91 7.94
N PHE A 23 9.85 -4.70 8.76
CA PHE A 23 9.21 -5.91 8.30
C PHE A 23 8.09 -5.61 7.30
N LEU A 24 7.11 -4.78 7.66
CA LEU A 24 5.93 -4.54 6.81
C LEU A 24 6.23 -3.79 5.51
N VAL A 25 7.18 -2.85 5.54
CA VAL A 25 7.40 -1.88 4.47
C VAL A 25 8.01 -2.51 3.21
N ASP A 26 8.71 -3.65 3.30
CA ASP A 26 9.02 -4.57 2.19
C ASP A 26 9.27 -3.91 0.81
N ASP A 27 9.97 -2.77 0.83
CA ASP A 27 10.15 -1.90 -0.31
C ASP A 27 11.38 -2.31 -1.11
N VAL A 28 11.34 -2.01 -2.39
CA VAL A 28 12.46 -2.24 -3.29
C VAL A 28 13.02 -0.88 -3.70
N PRO A 29 14.31 -0.62 -3.46
CA PRO A 29 14.96 0.61 -3.91
C PRO A 29 14.65 0.91 -5.38
N GLU A 30 14.30 2.15 -5.68
CA GLU A 30 13.88 2.58 -7.03
C GLU A 30 14.89 2.20 -8.13
N LYS A 31 16.19 2.21 -7.81
CA LYS A 31 17.28 1.79 -8.71
C LYS A 31 17.24 0.31 -9.11
N TRP A 32 16.55 -0.54 -8.34
CA TRP A 32 16.38 -1.98 -8.61
C TRP A 32 15.05 -2.28 -9.30
N LEU A 33 14.16 -1.29 -9.43
CA LEU A 33 12.95 -1.40 -10.23
C LEU A 33 13.32 -1.26 -11.71
N ALA A 34 13.32 -2.40 -12.42
CA ALA A 34 13.55 -2.45 -13.85
C ALA A 34 12.45 -1.70 -14.63
N PRO A 35 12.77 -1.11 -15.80
CA PRO A 35 11.75 -0.61 -16.72
C PRO A 35 10.83 -1.74 -17.20
N LYS A 36 9.61 -1.39 -17.64
CA LYS A 36 8.55 -2.29 -18.15
C LYS A 36 7.74 -3.06 -17.10
N ASN A 37 7.94 -2.80 -15.81
CA ASN A 37 7.00 -3.26 -14.80
C ASN A 37 5.69 -2.47 -14.92
N THR A 38 4.56 -3.06 -14.56
CA THR A 38 3.29 -2.30 -14.45
C THR A 38 3.17 -1.67 -13.08
N ILE A 39 2.89 -0.37 -13.00
CA ILE A 39 2.63 0.29 -11.71
C ILE A 39 1.18 0.01 -11.32
N PHE A 40 0.97 -0.52 -10.12
CA PHE A 40 -0.35 -0.79 -9.56
C PHE A 40 -0.54 0.05 -8.30
N VAL A 41 -1.35 1.10 -8.40
CA VAL A 41 -1.61 2.07 -7.34
C VAL A 41 -2.91 1.70 -6.63
N PHE A 42 -2.82 1.44 -5.34
CA PHE A 42 -3.95 1.16 -4.48
C PHE A 42 -4.57 2.46 -3.97
N GLY A 43 -5.87 2.62 -4.20
CA GLY A 43 -6.68 3.70 -3.64
C GLY A 43 -6.58 3.75 -2.11
N HIS A 44 -6.49 4.97 -1.60
CA HIS A 44 -6.51 5.29 -0.18
C HIS A 44 -6.88 6.78 -0.01
N THR A 45 -7.09 7.21 1.23
CA THR A 45 -7.27 8.63 1.56
C THR A 45 -5.98 9.47 1.48
N ASP A 46 -4.80 8.84 1.43
CA ASP A 46 -3.51 9.55 1.50
C ASP A 46 -2.94 9.75 0.09
N LYS A 47 -3.14 10.95 -0.47
CA LYS A 47 -2.72 11.29 -1.84
C LYS A 47 -1.23 11.04 -2.13
N ARG A 48 -0.37 10.92 -1.12
CA ARG A 48 1.07 10.60 -1.30
C ARG A 48 1.28 9.28 -2.03
N VAL A 49 0.31 8.37 -1.96
CA VAL A 49 0.32 7.11 -2.74
C VAL A 49 0.24 7.39 -4.25
N ALA A 50 -0.69 8.26 -4.67
CA ALA A 50 -0.83 8.68 -6.07
C ALA A 50 0.38 9.49 -6.55
N GLU A 51 0.88 10.41 -5.71
CA GLU A 51 2.06 11.22 -6.00
C GLU A 51 3.30 10.33 -6.23
N HIS A 52 3.46 9.27 -5.41
CA HIS A 52 4.54 8.30 -5.59
C HIS A 52 4.37 7.45 -6.86
N GLY A 53 3.13 7.02 -7.17
CA GLY A 53 2.84 6.33 -8.42
C GLY A 53 3.18 7.18 -9.66
N ALA A 54 2.85 8.47 -9.63
CA ALA A 54 3.20 9.42 -10.69
C ALA A 54 4.72 9.59 -10.82
N LYS A 55 5.42 9.74 -9.69
CA LYS A 55 6.90 9.83 -9.68
C LYS A 55 7.53 8.62 -10.38
N LEU A 56 7.09 7.41 -10.07
CA LEU A 56 7.62 6.18 -10.70
C LEU A 56 7.33 6.13 -12.20
N PHE A 57 6.13 6.54 -12.62
CA PHE A 57 5.78 6.62 -14.03
C PHE A 57 6.68 7.60 -14.78
N LEU A 58 6.82 8.82 -14.27
CA LEU A 58 7.64 9.87 -14.86
C LEU A 58 9.15 9.54 -14.85
N ALA A 59 9.59 8.71 -13.90
CA ALA A 59 10.94 8.13 -13.86
C ALA A 59 11.14 6.97 -14.86
N GLY A 60 10.16 6.68 -15.73
CA GLY A 60 10.25 5.66 -16.77
C GLY A 60 10.18 4.22 -16.26
N LYS A 61 9.63 3.99 -15.05
CA LYS A 61 9.51 2.63 -14.49
C LYS A 61 8.43 1.80 -15.18
N SER A 62 7.47 2.47 -15.81
CA SER A 62 6.42 1.85 -16.63
C SER A 62 5.96 2.80 -17.73
N SER A 63 5.37 2.24 -18.79
CA SER A 63 4.61 2.99 -19.80
C SER A 63 3.10 3.03 -19.52
N SER A 64 2.64 2.36 -18.46
CA SER A 64 1.25 2.35 -18.01
C SER A 64 1.13 2.21 -16.50
N VAL A 65 0.02 2.70 -15.95
CA VAL A 65 -0.32 2.54 -14.54
C VAL A 65 -1.76 2.09 -14.43
N ILE A 66 -2.06 1.25 -13.46
CA ILE A 66 -3.43 1.03 -13.02
C ILE A 66 -3.64 1.64 -11.64
N VAL A 67 -4.75 2.35 -11.50
CA VAL A 67 -5.24 2.87 -10.23
C VAL A 67 -6.52 2.13 -9.89
N SER A 68 -6.56 1.51 -8.71
CA SER A 68 -7.65 0.62 -8.28
C SER A 68 -8.13 0.98 -6.88
N GLY A 69 -9.43 1.26 -6.75
CA GLY A 69 -10.09 1.58 -5.48
C GLY A 69 -11.41 2.34 -5.67
N GLY A 70 -12.50 1.75 -5.20
CA GLY A 70 -13.83 2.38 -5.18
C GLY A 70 -14.07 3.31 -4.00
N GLY A 71 -13.34 3.13 -2.91
CA GLY A 71 -13.60 3.79 -1.63
C GLY A 71 -14.39 2.89 -0.69
N ARG A 72 -13.84 2.63 0.51
CA ARG A 72 -14.46 1.75 1.50
C ARG A 72 -15.72 2.37 2.13
N SER A 73 -15.85 3.70 2.07
CA SER A 73 -17.00 4.50 2.51
C SER A 73 -16.96 5.85 1.78
N THR A 74 -18.11 6.52 1.61
CA THR A 74 -18.18 7.88 1.02
C THR A 74 -17.24 8.87 1.70
N ASN A 75 -16.92 8.67 2.98
CA ASN A 75 -16.03 9.55 3.75
C ASN A 75 -14.53 9.32 3.46
N THR A 76 -14.17 8.30 2.67
CA THR A 76 -12.78 8.07 2.23
C THR A 76 -12.50 8.61 0.83
N VAL A 77 -13.53 9.02 0.10
CA VAL A 77 -13.42 9.63 -1.22
C VAL A 77 -13.47 11.15 -1.06
N PRO A 78 -12.46 11.90 -1.55
CA PRO A 78 -12.49 13.36 -1.50
C PRO A 78 -13.68 13.96 -2.27
N GLU A 79 -14.14 15.12 -1.81
CA GLU A 79 -15.24 15.84 -2.43
C GLU A 79 -15.00 16.08 -3.93
N GLY A 80 -16.02 15.85 -4.75
CA GLY A 80 -15.96 15.98 -6.21
C GLY A 80 -15.51 14.72 -6.96
N PHE A 81 -15.25 13.61 -6.26
CA PHE A 81 -14.91 12.32 -6.89
C PHE A 81 -15.91 11.23 -6.49
N SER A 82 -16.11 10.25 -7.38
CA SER A 82 -17.00 9.11 -7.12
C SER A 82 -16.23 7.89 -6.60
N SER A 83 -14.89 7.89 -6.69
CA SER A 83 -14.02 6.83 -6.16
C SER A 83 -12.63 7.33 -5.77
N GLU A 84 -11.92 6.55 -4.94
CA GLU A 84 -10.50 6.80 -4.63
C GLU A 84 -9.63 6.75 -5.89
N ALA A 85 -9.96 5.86 -6.83
CA ALA A 85 -9.23 5.73 -8.08
C ALA A 85 -9.35 6.96 -8.98
N GLU A 86 -10.55 7.54 -9.12
CA GLU A 86 -10.75 8.78 -9.89
C GLU A 86 -9.99 9.95 -9.26
N PHE A 87 -10.04 10.08 -7.93
CA PHE A 87 -9.27 11.09 -7.23
C PHE A 87 -7.77 10.93 -7.52
N TYR A 88 -7.24 9.71 -7.42
CA TYR A 88 -5.83 9.42 -7.65
C TYR A 88 -5.42 9.65 -9.10
N ALA A 89 -6.24 9.23 -10.07
CA ALA A 89 -6.00 9.53 -11.48
C ALA A 89 -5.89 11.04 -11.71
N SER A 90 -6.79 11.84 -11.11
CA SER A 90 -6.72 13.31 -11.22
C SER A 90 -5.43 13.90 -10.62
N VAL A 91 -4.92 13.32 -9.52
CA VAL A 91 -3.65 13.74 -8.92
C VAL A 91 -2.49 13.40 -9.84
N MET A 92 -2.48 12.19 -10.41
CA MET A 92 -1.44 11.75 -11.33
C MET A 92 -1.43 12.56 -12.64
N GLU A 93 -2.60 12.86 -13.20
CA GLU A 93 -2.75 13.72 -14.37
C GLU A 93 -2.21 15.14 -14.12
N LYS A 94 -2.51 15.73 -12.96
CA LYS A 94 -1.98 17.04 -12.55
C LYS A 94 -0.45 17.05 -12.41
N LEU A 95 0.16 15.90 -12.14
CA LEU A 95 1.61 15.73 -12.05
C LEU A 95 2.26 15.42 -13.41
N GLY A 96 1.47 15.27 -14.48
CA GLY A 96 1.95 15.08 -15.84
C GLY A 96 1.89 13.64 -16.35
N VAL A 97 1.22 12.72 -15.65
CA VAL A 97 0.94 11.37 -16.20
C VAL A 97 -0.17 11.49 -17.25
N PRO A 98 0.04 11.04 -18.51
CA PRO A 98 -1.00 11.10 -19.54
C PRO A 98 -2.20 10.25 -19.15
N LYS A 99 -3.41 10.78 -19.34
CA LYS A 99 -4.67 10.08 -19.02
C LYS A 99 -4.77 8.73 -19.71
N GLU A 100 -4.30 8.63 -20.94
CA GLU A 100 -4.32 7.42 -21.77
C GLU A 100 -3.39 6.32 -21.23
N ALA A 101 -2.43 6.68 -20.36
CA ALA A 101 -1.56 5.72 -19.70
C ALA A 101 -2.14 5.18 -18.38
N ILE A 102 -3.28 5.72 -17.92
CA ILE A 102 -3.94 5.36 -16.66
C ILE A 102 -5.11 4.43 -16.93
N PHE A 103 -4.96 3.17 -16.53
CA PHE A 103 -6.08 2.25 -16.36
C PHE A 103 -6.79 2.53 -15.04
N LEU A 104 -8.12 2.50 -15.05
CA LEU A 104 -8.93 2.86 -13.90
C LEU A 104 -9.85 1.71 -13.48
N GLU A 105 -9.84 1.40 -12.18
CA GLU A 105 -10.75 0.44 -11.55
C GLU A 105 -11.39 1.10 -10.31
N THR A 106 -12.72 1.18 -10.28
CA THR A 106 -13.48 2.05 -9.35
C THR A 106 -14.47 1.32 -8.45
N GLN A 107 -14.46 -0.01 -8.42
CA GLN A 107 -15.49 -0.83 -7.77
C GLN A 107 -14.98 -1.53 -6.51
N ALA A 108 -13.67 -1.72 -6.37
CA ALA A 108 -13.10 -2.44 -5.25
C ALA A 108 -13.33 -1.76 -3.89
N SER A 109 -13.84 -2.55 -2.93
CA SER A 109 -14.13 -2.12 -1.55
C SER A 109 -13.06 -2.54 -0.54
N ASN A 110 -12.14 -3.42 -0.94
CA ASN A 110 -11.08 -3.97 -0.11
C ASN A 110 -9.85 -4.33 -0.95
N SER A 111 -8.73 -4.66 -0.29
CA SER A 111 -7.46 -4.92 -0.97
C SER A 111 -7.46 -6.16 -1.85
N LEU A 112 -8.26 -7.19 -1.53
CA LEU A 112 -8.37 -8.38 -2.37
C LEU A 112 -9.11 -8.02 -3.67
N GLU A 113 -10.23 -7.32 -3.54
CA GLU A 113 -10.98 -6.82 -4.70
C GLU A 113 -10.14 -5.87 -5.55
N ASN A 114 -9.33 -4.99 -4.95
CA ASN A 114 -8.41 -4.14 -5.72
C ASN A 114 -7.55 -5.00 -6.65
N VAL A 115 -6.90 -6.02 -6.10
CA VAL A 115 -6.05 -6.94 -6.88
C VAL A 115 -6.84 -7.67 -7.97
N LEU A 116 -7.99 -8.26 -7.63
CA LEU A 116 -8.78 -9.05 -8.59
C LEU A 116 -9.39 -8.19 -9.69
N PHE A 117 -10.02 -7.07 -9.33
CA PHE A 117 -10.71 -6.19 -10.27
C PHE A 117 -9.71 -5.40 -11.10
N GLY A 118 -8.61 -4.93 -10.51
CA GLY A 118 -7.58 -4.21 -11.27
C GLY A 118 -6.94 -5.12 -12.31
N MET A 119 -6.59 -6.36 -11.94
CA MET A 119 -6.07 -7.34 -12.90
C MET A 119 -7.09 -7.71 -13.98
N LYS A 120 -8.39 -7.75 -13.64
CA LYS A 120 -9.46 -7.93 -14.62
C LYS A 120 -9.53 -6.76 -15.62
N VAL A 121 -9.46 -5.51 -15.15
CA VAL A 121 -9.43 -4.32 -16.02
C VAL A 121 -8.24 -4.37 -16.99
N LEU A 122 -7.05 -4.74 -16.51
CA LEU A 122 -5.88 -4.91 -17.37
C LEU A 122 -6.12 -5.99 -18.44
N HIS A 123 -6.63 -7.15 -18.03
CA HIS A 123 -6.92 -8.25 -18.94
C HIS A 123 -7.95 -7.88 -20.02
N GLU A 124 -9.04 -7.20 -19.67
CA GLU A 124 -10.06 -6.72 -20.60
C GLU A 124 -9.52 -5.70 -21.62
N LYS A 125 -8.45 -4.98 -21.27
CA LYS A 125 -7.72 -4.09 -22.18
C LYS A 125 -6.59 -4.77 -22.94
N ASN A 126 -6.54 -6.11 -22.91
CA ASN A 126 -5.49 -6.94 -23.50
C ASN A 126 -4.08 -6.57 -23.00
N PHE A 127 -3.98 -6.14 -21.74
CA PHE A 127 -2.74 -5.77 -21.08
C PHE A 127 -2.38 -6.85 -20.04
N HIS A 128 -1.28 -7.57 -20.27
CA HIS A 128 -0.90 -8.76 -19.50
C HIS A 128 0.44 -8.56 -18.79
N PRO A 129 0.45 -8.02 -17.55
CA PRO A 129 1.69 -7.73 -16.85
C PRO A 129 2.40 -9.02 -16.44
N LYS A 130 3.72 -9.09 -16.67
CA LYS A 130 4.61 -10.14 -16.10
C LYS A 130 5.13 -9.76 -14.72
N SER A 131 5.14 -8.47 -14.42
CA SER A 131 5.61 -7.91 -13.16
C SER A 131 4.85 -6.64 -12.79
N VAL A 132 4.69 -6.43 -11.48
CA VAL A 132 3.94 -5.32 -10.91
C VAL A 132 4.75 -4.62 -9.82
N ILE A 133 4.83 -3.29 -9.91
CA ILE A 133 5.25 -2.44 -8.79
C ILE A 133 3.98 -2.12 -7.98
N VAL A 134 3.89 -2.69 -6.79
CA VAL A 134 2.79 -2.51 -5.84
C VAL A 134 3.02 -1.18 -5.12
N VAL A 135 2.15 -0.20 -5.39
CA VAL A 135 2.21 1.15 -4.81
C VAL A 135 1.04 1.34 -3.84
N SER A 136 1.35 1.52 -2.56
CA SER A 136 0.35 1.70 -1.50
C SER A 136 0.96 2.42 -0.29
N LEU A 137 0.23 2.50 0.82
CA LEU A 137 0.80 2.92 2.09
C LEU A 137 1.94 1.97 2.51
N PRO A 138 3.04 2.48 3.08
CA PRO A 138 4.20 1.66 3.40
C PRO A 138 3.86 0.38 4.20
N PRO A 139 3.08 0.43 5.31
CA PRO A 139 2.81 -0.77 6.10
C PRO A 139 1.90 -1.82 5.44
N GLN A 140 1.28 -1.50 4.29
CA GLN A 140 0.40 -2.44 3.57
C GLN A 140 1.16 -3.30 2.54
N LEU A 141 2.37 -2.88 2.15
CA LEU A 141 3.10 -3.47 1.01
C LEU A 141 3.25 -4.98 1.13
N ARG A 142 3.75 -5.49 2.28
CA ARG A 142 3.92 -6.94 2.49
C ARG A 142 2.62 -7.73 2.29
N ARG A 143 1.51 -7.25 2.86
CA ARG A 143 0.21 -7.94 2.75
C ARG A 143 -0.32 -7.92 1.32
N LEU A 144 -0.21 -6.79 0.63
CA LEU A 144 -0.66 -6.67 -0.77
C LEU A 144 0.15 -7.57 -1.71
N ARG A 145 1.46 -7.65 -1.52
CA ARG A 145 2.31 -8.60 -2.27
C ARG A 145 1.91 -10.06 -1.99
N ALA A 146 1.55 -10.39 -0.74
CA ALA A 146 1.04 -11.72 -0.40
C ALA A 146 -0.34 -12.00 -1.04
N THR A 147 -1.19 -10.99 -1.25
CA THR A 147 -2.42 -11.10 -2.05
C THR A 147 -2.11 -11.43 -3.51
N PHE A 148 -1.19 -10.69 -4.14
CA PHE A 148 -0.77 -11.00 -5.52
C PHE A 148 -0.19 -12.41 -5.65
N ALA A 149 0.68 -12.82 -4.71
CA ALA A 149 1.25 -14.17 -4.73
C ALA A 149 0.18 -15.27 -4.62
N LYS A 150 -0.95 -15.00 -3.96
CA LYS A 150 -2.07 -15.94 -3.82
C LYS A 150 -2.88 -16.08 -5.11
N HIS A 151 -3.19 -14.96 -5.76
CA HIS A 151 -4.16 -14.92 -6.86
C HIS A 151 -3.52 -14.86 -8.25
N PHE A 152 -2.28 -14.39 -8.33
CA PHE A 152 -1.51 -14.24 -9.57
C PHE A 152 -0.06 -14.70 -9.38
N PRO A 153 0.18 -15.98 -9.04
CA PRO A 153 1.51 -16.49 -8.66
C PRO A 153 2.57 -16.39 -9.77
N SER A 154 2.16 -16.24 -11.04
CA SER A 154 3.05 -16.03 -12.18
C SER A 154 3.55 -14.60 -12.34
N ILE A 155 3.01 -13.64 -11.57
CA ILE A 155 3.38 -12.22 -11.63
C ILE A 155 4.40 -11.91 -10.55
N SER A 156 5.56 -11.40 -10.96
CA SER A 156 6.57 -10.92 -10.01
C SER A 156 6.13 -9.59 -9.40
N THR A 157 6.18 -9.44 -8.08
CA THR A 157 5.79 -8.19 -7.41
C THR A 157 6.94 -7.51 -6.68
N PHE A 158 6.97 -6.19 -6.75
CA PHE A 158 7.95 -5.33 -6.06
C PHE A 158 7.20 -4.25 -5.28
N GLY A 159 7.45 -4.12 -3.98
CA GLY A 159 6.84 -3.06 -3.17
C GLY A 159 7.51 -1.72 -3.42
N SER A 160 6.74 -0.65 -3.50
CA SER A 160 7.29 0.72 -3.52
C SER A 160 6.31 1.71 -2.91
N SER A 161 6.78 2.52 -1.96
CA SER A 161 5.98 3.57 -1.32
C SER A 161 6.79 4.84 -1.15
N PHE A 162 6.13 5.93 -0.77
CA PHE A 162 6.80 7.12 -0.26
C PHE A 162 7.53 6.82 1.05
N THR A 163 8.55 7.61 1.37
CA THR A 163 9.29 7.51 2.63
C THR A 163 8.52 8.21 3.76
N THR A 164 8.48 7.59 4.93
CA THR A 164 7.88 8.14 6.14
C THR A 164 8.95 8.40 7.19
N GLU A 165 8.95 9.60 7.77
CA GLU A 165 9.79 9.90 8.93
C GLU A 165 9.28 9.17 10.18
N LEU A 166 10.20 8.67 11.01
CA LEU A 166 9.85 8.07 12.30
C LEU A 166 9.62 9.17 13.34
N SER A 167 8.48 9.85 13.25
CA SER A 167 8.12 10.97 14.12
C SER A 167 6.69 10.84 14.68
N ARG A 168 6.41 11.53 15.79
CA ARG A 168 5.08 11.61 16.40
C ARG A 168 4.01 12.16 15.45
N LYS A 169 4.41 13.05 14.53
CA LYS A 169 3.52 13.66 13.55
C LYS A 169 3.05 12.64 12.51
N GLU A 170 3.96 11.78 12.05
CA GLU A 170 3.63 10.73 11.08
C GLU A 170 2.95 9.54 11.77
N TRP A 171 3.40 9.17 12.97
CA TRP A 171 2.99 7.97 13.70
C TRP A 171 2.35 8.29 15.07
N ASN A 172 1.11 8.76 15.04
CA ASN A 172 0.29 8.89 16.26
C ASN A 172 -0.24 7.52 16.73
N ARG A 173 -0.85 7.48 17.94
CA ARG A 173 -1.38 6.24 18.56
C ARG A 173 -2.30 5.47 17.62
N LYS A 174 -3.26 6.17 17.00
CA LYS A 174 -4.22 5.57 16.07
C LYS A 174 -3.52 4.87 14.90
N ARG A 175 -2.53 5.51 14.29
CA ARG A 175 -1.80 4.94 13.17
C ARG A 175 -0.91 3.77 13.60
N ILE A 176 -0.28 3.86 14.77
CA ILE A 176 0.52 2.74 15.31
C ILE A 176 -0.37 1.53 15.60
N ARG A 177 -1.56 1.71 16.19
CA ARG A 177 -2.50 0.59 16.36
C ARG A 177 -2.94 0.00 15.02
N TRP A 178 -3.12 0.84 14.00
CA TRP A 178 -3.40 0.36 12.65
C TRP A 178 -2.23 -0.44 12.05
N VAL A 179 -0.98 -0.06 12.32
CA VAL A 179 0.23 -0.83 11.94
C VAL A 179 0.27 -2.18 12.67
N LEU A 180 -0.02 -2.22 13.97
CA LEU A 180 -0.10 -3.48 14.71
C LEU A 180 -1.20 -4.39 14.15
N ALA A 181 -2.35 -3.81 13.80
CA ALA A 181 -3.42 -4.56 13.15
C ALA A 181 -3.05 -5.07 11.74
N GLU A 182 -2.10 -4.45 11.03
CA GLU A 182 -1.58 -5.01 9.77
C GLU A 182 -0.82 -6.33 10.01
N ILE A 183 -0.12 -6.48 11.14
CA ILE A 183 0.53 -7.75 11.51
C ILE A 183 -0.52 -8.83 11.76
N ASP A 184 -1.58 -8.51 12.49
CA ASP A 184 -2.69 -9.47 12.73
C ASP A 184 -3.40 -9.87 11.43
N ARG A 185 -3.59 -8.92 10.51
CA ARG A 185 -4.20 -9.17 9.19
C ARG A 185 -3.39 -10.20 8.39
N LEU A 186 -2.07 -10.28 8.53
CA LEU A 186 -1.27 -11.31 7.85
C LEU A 186 -1.69 -12.73 8.26
N LYS A 187 -2.03 -12.94 9.54
CA LYS A 187 -2.51 -14.25 10.03
C LYS A 187 -3.97 -14.48 9.63
N VAL A 188 -4.83 -13.50 9.91
CA VAL A 188 -6.29 -13.61 9.68
C VAL A 188 -6.61 -13.79 8.19
N TYR A 189 -5.96 -13.03 7.31
CA TYR A 189 -6.27 -13.08 5.87
C TYR A 189 -5.69 -14.34 5.23
N ALA A 190 -4.57 -14.87 5.74
CA ALA A 190 -4.05 -16.16 5.31
C ALA A 190 -5.02 -17.30 5.67
N GLN A 191 -5.60 -17.28 6.88
CA GLN A 191 -6.62 -18.26 7.31
C GLN A 191 -7.90 -18.18 6.48
N LYS A 192 -8.31 -16.98 6.05
CA LYS A 192 -9.45 -16.78 5.14
C LYS A 192 -9.16 -17.23 3.71
N GLY A 193 -7.89 -17.37 3.33
CA GLY A 193 -7.46 -17.70 1.97
C GLY A 193 -7.28 -16.49 1.05
N ASP A 194 -7.30 -15.26 1.58
CA ASP A 194 -7.16 -14.02 0.80
C ASP A 194 -5.69 -13.74 0.42
N ILE A 195 -4.74 -14.30 1.18
CA ILE A 195 -3.29 -14.14 0.94
C ILE A 195 -2.55 -15.46 1.15
N VAL A 196 -1.32 -15.56 0.66
CA VAL A 196 -0.41 -16.63 1.08
C VAL A 196 0.03 -16.43 2.53
N PRO A 197 0.30 -17.50 3.30
CA PRO A 197 0.85 -17.37 4.64
C PRO A 197 2.17 -16.60 4.64
N VAL A 198 2.31 -15.69 5.60
CA VAL A 198 3.54 -14.90 5.81
C VAL A 198 4.16 -15.29 7.14
N SER A 199 5.41 -15.75 7.12
CA SER A 199 6.15 -16.04 8.35
C SER A 199 6.52 -14.72 9.04
N ILE A 200 6.08 -14.55 10.29
CA ILE A 200 6.36 -13.37 11.10
C ILE A 200 7.54 -13.72 12.03
N PRO A 201 8.69 -13.05 11.91
CA PRO A 201 9.83 -13.33 12.78
C PRO A 201 9.49 -13.08 14.25
N ARG A 202 10.04 -13.91 15.15
CA ARG A 202 9.84 -13.79 16.60
C ARG A 202 10.13 -12.38 17.13
N GLN A 203 11.18 -11.73 16.62
CA GLN A 203 11.54 -10.36 16.99
C GLN A 203 10.43 -9.35 16.66
N VAL A 204 9.74 -9.52 15.52
CA VAL A 204 8.60 -8.66 15.15
C VAL A 204 7.43 -8.88 16.10
N GLU A 205 7.14 -10.13 16.46
CA GLU A 205 6.07 -10.44 17.43
C GLU A 205 6.38 -9.91 18.84
N GLU A 206 7.64 -9.96 19.26
CA GLU A 206 8.12 -9.36 20.52
C GLU A 206 7.98 -7.83 20.50
N SER A 207 8.41 -7.16 19.43
CA SER A 207 8.25 -5.72 19.28
C SER A 207 6.78 -5.29 19.23
N CYS A 208 5.91 -6.04 18.54
CA CYS A 208 4.46 -5.78 18.56
C CYS A 208 3.91 -5.81 20.00
N ARG A 209 4.23 -6.85 20.78
CA ARG A 209 3.81 -6.96 22.18
C ARG A 209 4.34 -5.82 23.02
N ALA A 210 5.62 -5.47 22.86
CA ALA A 210 6.26 -4.39 23.60
C ALA A 210 5.59 -3.03 23.34
N ILE A 211 5.24 -2.74 22.09
CA ILE A 211 4.47 -1.54 21.73
C ILE A 211 3.09 -1.59 22.37
N SER A 212 2.35 -2.69 22.23
CA SER A 212 0.99 -2.82 22.78
C SER A 212 0.90 -2.57 24.29
N TYR A 213 1.92 -2.93 25.07
CA TYR A 213 1.95 -2.65 26.51
C TYR A 213 2.15 -1.16 26.85
N ARG A 214 2.59 -0.33 25.90
CA ARG A 214 2.97 1.07 26.12
C ARG A 214 1.97 2.07 25.50
N ILE A 215 0.95 1.64 24.75
CA ILE A 215 0.07 2.50 23.93
C ILE A 215 -1.44 2.28 24.10
#